data_AF-A0A0F9SVF7-F1
#
_entry.id   AF-A0A0F9SVF7-F1
#
_cell.length_a   1.000
_cell.length_b   1.000
_cell.length_c   1.000
_cell.angle_alpha   90.00
_cell.angle_beta   90.00
_cell.angle_gamma   90.00
#
_symmetry.space_group_name_H-M   'P 1'
#
loop_
_entity.id
_entity.type
_entity.pdbx_description
1 polymer ?
#
loop_
_entity_poly.entity_id
_entity_poly.type
_entity_poly.pdbx_seq_one_letter_code
_entity_poly.pdbx_strand_id
1 'polypeptide(L)'
;SIATCFYYNTPVLLSNGKTEQIGRIVNQKKELEVVSYNLNLKKFENKKILNWIKLPGDDVVWYRMSYASANKTCSGDRKSVIVTGDHKILTNNGYKRVDEIKSEKIATRFLIPNSFGKLDIFYDDLVIDKLSLQEIDKYKDRMSNVYCLEIEDNHNFIVNDMLVSNCGLYYFQHGRYFVDAAEQMIKADDRTNGEFYTCPAFNYMIKDGKKVFNYPISQMLGTGTPEDLQHFISVQKQIKG
;
A
#
# COMPACT_ATOMS: atom_id res chain seq x y z
N SER A 1 -2.41 -14.61 -1.90
CA SER A 1 -3.03 -13.31 -2.19
C SER A 1 -2.06 -12.38 -2.90
N ILE A 2 -2.14 -12.25 -4.21
CA ILE A 2 -1.32 -11.26 -4.95
C ILE A 2 -1.64 -9.86 -4.39
N ALA A 3 -0.59 -9.18 -3.93
CA ALA A 3 -0.54 -7.78 -3.54
C ALA A 3 -1.36 -7.35 -2.30
N THR A 4 -0.68 -6.56 -1.48
CA THR A 4 -1.20 -5.79 -0.35
C THR A 4 -2.16 -4.72 -0.86
N CYS A 5 -3.47 -4.87 -0.70
CA CYS A 5 -4.41 -4.02 -1.42
C CYS A 5 -5.62 -3.55 -0.61
N PHE A 6 -6.33 -2.57 -1.16
CA PHE A 6 -7.49 -1.90 -0.56
C PHE A 6 -8.77 -2.09 -1.36
N TYR A 7 -9.88 -1.92 -0.66
CA TYR A 7 -11.22 -1.79 -1.25
C TYR A 7 -11.34 -0.49 -2.07
N TYR A 8 -12.15 -0.52 -3.14
CA TYR A 8 -12.33 0.58 -4.10
C TYR A 8 -12.57 1.96 -3.46
N ASN A 9 -13.43 2.03 -2.44
CA ASN A 9 -13.84 3.30 -1.82
C ASN A 9 -12.84 3.85 -0.80
N THR A 10 -11.71 3.17 -0.55
CA THR A 10 -10.73 3.63 0.43
C THR A 10 -10.21 5.02 0.05
N PRO A 11 -10.39 6.04 0.90
CA PRO A 11 -10.02 7.41 0.58
C PRO A 11 -8.53 7.64 0.81
N VAL A 12 -7.82 8.05 -0.24
CA VAL A 12 -6.40 8.44 -0.21
C VAL A 12 -6.31 9.95 0.05
N LEU A 13 -5.41 10.37 0.93
CA LEU A 13 -5.15 11.78 1.20
C LEU A 13 -4.19 12.37 0.15
N LEU A 14 -4.67 13.38 -0.57
CA LEU A 14 -3.91 14.09 -1.60
C LEU A 14 -3.11 15.24 -0.99
N SER A 15 -2.06 15.69 -1.69
CA SER A 15 -1.19 16.80 -1.26
C SER A 15 -1.93 18.12 -1.04
N ASN A 16 -3.07 18.31 -1.72
CA ASN A 16 -3.95 19.48 -1.56
C ASN A 16 -4.87 19.42 -0.34
N GLY A 17 -4.74 18.40 0.52
CA GLY A 17 -5.54 18.21 1.74
C GLY A 17 -6.93 17.59 1.52
N LYS A 18 -7.36 17.36 0.26
CA LYS A 18 -8.59 16.64 -0.06
C LYS A 18 -8.34 15.13 -0.11
N THR A 19 -9.43 14.36 -0.14
CA THR A 19 -9.37 12.91 -0.34
C THR A 19 -9.98 12.50 -1.68
N GLU A 20 -9.48 11.40 -2.25
CA GLU A 20 -10.06 10.76 -3.44
C GLU A 20 -10.06 9.24 -3.28
N GLN A 21 -11.05 8.56 -3.88
CA GLN A 21 -11.17 7.11 -3.78
C GLN A 21 -10.06 6.40 -4.55
N ILE A 22 -9.36 5.46 -3.91
CA ILE A 22 -8.25 4.73 -4.54
C ILE A 22 -8.69 4.04 -5.85
N GLY A 23 -9.90 3.49 -5.90
CA GLY A 23 -10.42 2.86 -7.11
C GLY A 23 -10.63 3.84 -8.27
N ARG A 24 -10.99 5.10 -7.99
CA ARG A 24 -11.06 6.15 -9.01
C ARG A 24 -9.69 6.58 -9.49
N ILE A 25 -8.75 6.77 -8.55
CA ILE A 25 -7.35 7.11 -8.85
C ILE A 25 -6.76 6.05 -9.79
N VAL A 26 -6.91 4.77 -9.43
CA VAL A 26 -6.37 3.64 -10.19
C VAL A 26 -7.05 3.46 -11.54
N ASN A 27 -8.39 3.39 -11.58
CA ASN A 27 -9.11 3.13 -12.83
C ASN A 27 -8.92 4.25 -13.87
N GLN A 28 -8.69 5.49 -13.44
CA GLN A 28 -8.48 6.64 -14.32
C GLN A 28 -7.00 6.98 -14.51
N LYS A 29 -6.07 6.19 -13.93
CA LYS A 29 -4.62 6.45 -13.91
C LYS A 29 -4.31 7.93 -13.58
N LYS A 30 -4.92 8.47 -12.53
CA LYS A 30 -4.77 9.90 -12.18
C LYS A 30 -3.35 10.20 -11.69
N GLU A 31 -2.63 11.03 -12.42
CA GLU A 31 -1.34 11.61 -12.05
C GLU A 31 -1.52 12.64 -10.92
N LEU A 32 -1.38 12.18 -9.68
CA LEU A 32 -1.59 12.98 -8.47
C LEU A 32 -0.41 12.85 -7.51
N GLU A 33 -0.29 13.82 -6.60
CA GLU A 33 0.56 13.73 -5.43
C GLU A 33 -0.26 13.37 -4.19
N VAL A 34 0.30 12.49 -3.36
CA VAL A 34 -0.31 12.01 -2.12
C VAL A 34 0.55 12.42 -0.93
N VAL A 35 -0.09 12.48 0.24
CA VAL A 35 0.62 12.67 1.49
C VAL A 35 1.26 11.34 1.90
N SER A 36 2.58 11.38 2.07
CA SER A 36 3.45 10.29 2.50
C SER A 36 4.21 10.69 3.77
N TYR A 37 4.84 9.74 4.44
CA TYR A 37 5.61 9.98 5.67
C TYR A 37 7.02 9.42 5.57
N ASN A 38 8.01 10.29 5.81
CA ASN A 38 9.40 9.90 5.90
C ASN A 38 9.71 9.44 7.33
N LEU A 39 9.93 8.13 7.50
CA LEU A 39 10.17 7.53 8.82
C LEU A 39 11.48 7.98 9.46
N ASN A 40 12.50 8.28 8.64
CA ASN A 40 13.82 8.70 9.11
C ASN A 40 13.79 10.16 9.60
N LEU A 41 13.19 11.03 8.79
CA LEU A 41 13.10 12.46 9.07
C LEU A 41 11.92 12.83 9.97
N LYS A 42 11.01 11.87 10.23
CA LYS A 42 9.78 12.04 11.01
C LYS A 42 8.95 13.23 10.54
N LYS A 43 8.70 13.30 9.24
CA LYS A 43 7.95 14.40 8.62
C LYS A 43 7.08 13.90 7.48
N PHE A 44 5.95 14.57 7.27
CA PHE A 44 5.11 14.36 6.11
C PHE A 44 5.74 15.02 4.88
N GLU A 45 5.62 14.34 3.74
CA GLU A 45 6.11 14.81 2.45
C GLU A 45 5.07 14.51 1.38
N ASN A 46 4.97 15.38 0.38
CA ASN A 46 4.17 15.09 -0.81
C ASN A 46 5.01 14.24 -1.75
N LYS A 47 4.44 13.13 -2.22
CA LYS A 47 5.10 12.20 -3.14
C LYS A 47 4.19 11.87 -4.31
N LYS A 48 4.79 11.67 -5.48
CA LYS A 48 4.05 11.30 -6.69
C LYS A 48 3.61 9.85 -6.64
N ILE A 49 2.47 9.58 -7.28
CA ILE A 49 2.07 8.22 -7.62
C ILE A 49 2.90 7.78 -8.83
N LEU A 50 3.63 6.68 -8.68
CA LEU A 50 4.45 6.07 -9.71
C LEU A 50 3.73 4.96 -10.46
N ASN A 51 2.80 4.22 -9.82
CA ASN A 51 2.01 3.19 -10.50
C ASN A 51 0.63 3.01 -9.87
N TRP A 52 -0.32 2.57 -10.71
CA TRP A 52 -1.69 2.25 -10.34
C TRP A 52 -1.94 0.75 -10.50
N ILE A 53 -2.22 0.07 -9.39
CA ILE A 53 -2.33 -1.38 -9.36
C ILE A 53 -3.80 -1.75 -9.18
N LYS A 54 -4.29 -2.57 -10.11
CA LYS A 54 -5.63 -3.18 -10.08
C LYS A 54 -5.48 -4.66 -10.33
N LEU A 55 -5.96 -5.48 -9.41
CA LEU A 55 -5.91 -6.94 -9.52
C LEU A 55 -7.28 -7.54 -9.19
N PRO A 56 -7.59 -8.74 -9.70
CA PRO A 56 -8.79 -9.47 -9.29
C PRO A 56 -8.83 -9.69 -7.78
N GLY A 57 -10.01 -9.52 -7.19
CA GLY A 57 -10.26 -9.72 -5.76
C GLY A 57 -10.83 -11.09 -5.39
N ASP A 58 -10.89 -12.00 -6.36
CA ASP A 58 -11.38 -13.37 -6.15
C ASP A 58 -10.48 -14.10 -5.13
N ASP A 59 -11.12 -14.85 -4.22
CA ASP A 59 -10.45 -15.61 -3.15
C ASP A 59 -9.62 -14.78 -2.14
N VAL A 60 -9.81 -13.45 -2.11
CA VAL A 60 -9.15 -12.57 -1.15
C VAL A 60 -9.89 -12.56 0.18
N VAL A 61 -9.15 -12.73 1.28
CA VAL A 61 -9.68 -12.56 2.63
C VAL A 61 -9.62 -11.08 3.01
N TRP A 62 -10.80 -10.51 3.24
CA TRP A 62 -10.96 -9.11 3.60
C TRP A 62 -11.08 -8.91 5.11
N TYR A 63 -10.48 -7.82 5.58
CA TYR A 63 -10.53 -7.38 6.97
C TYR A 63 -11.02 -5.93 7.02
N ARG A 64 -11.84 -5.62 8.02
CA ARG A 64 -12.24 -4.27 8.38
C ARG A 64 -11.41 -3.82 9.58
N MET A 65 -10.61 -2.79 9.37
CA MET A 65 -9.84 -2.12 10.42
C MET A 65 -10.61 -0.90 10.90
N SER A 66 -11.04 -0.89 12.16
CA SER A 66 -11.83 0.18 12.78
C SER A 66 -11.03 0.84 13.91
N TYR A 67 -10.92 2.17 13.90
CA TYR A 67 -10.08 2.91 14.86
C TYR A 67 -10.69 4.27 15.20
N ALA A 68 -10.35 4.75 16.40
CA ALA A 68 -10.73 6.07 16.87
C ALA A 68 -9.65 7.07 16.42
N SER A 69 -9.80 7.64 15.22
CA SER A 69 -8.86 8.67 14.75
C SER A 69 -8.88 9.88 15.67
N ALA A 70 -7.70 10.40 16.03
CA ALA A 70 -7.55 11.55 16.91
C ALA A 70 -7.97 12.91 16.27
N ASN A 71 -8.23 12.97 14.96
CA ASN A 71 -8.70 14.19 14.26
C ASN A 71 -10.23 14.41 14.35
N LYS A 72 -10.87 14.08 15.47
CA LYS A 72 -12.34 14.10 15.62
C LYS A 72 -12.93 15.51 15.53
N THR A 73 -14.05 15.61 14.80
CA THR A 73 -15.03 16.70 14.89
C THR A 73 -16.11 16.43 15.94
N CYS A 74 -16.35 15.16 16.30
CA CYS A 74 -17.40 14.74 17.25
C CYS A 74 -16.98 13.50 18.08
N SER A 75 -17.38 13.43 19.36
CA SER A 75 -17.15 12.26 20.22
C SER A 75 -18.01 11.07 19.78
N GLY A 76 -17.38 10.02 19.24
CA GLY A 76 -18.04 8.73 18.96
C GLY A 76 -17.71 8.13 17.60
N ASP A 77 -17.28 8.95 16.64
CA ASP A 77 -17.02 8.45 15.28
C ASP A 77 -15.79 7.54 15.24
N ARG A 78 -16.00 6.33 14.68
CA ARG A 78 -14.94 5.37 14.33
C ARG A 78 -14.72 5.43 12.83
N LYS A 79 -13.45 5.61 12.43
CA LYS A 79 -13.05 5.44 11.03
C LYS A 79 -12.87 3.96 10.75
N SER A 80 -13.12 3.56 9.50
CA SER A 80 -12.80 2.21 9.06
C SER A 80 -12.17 2.15 7.68
N VAL A 81 -11.30 1.17 7.49
CA VAL A 81 -10.67 0.84 6.20
C VAL A 81 -10.88 -0.65 5.94
N ILE A 82 -11.20 -1.00 4.71
CA ILE A 82 -11.31 -2.41 4.29
C ILE A 82 -10.09 -2.75 3.43
N VAL A 83 -9.39 -3.80 3.84
CA VAL A 83 -8.04 -4.12 3.38
C VAL A 83 -7.81 -5.64 3.37
N THR A 84 -6.86 -6.10 2.57
CA THR A 84 -6.44 -7.50 2.54
C THR A 84 -5.59 -7.87 3.76
N GLY A 85 -5.66 -9.13 4.20
CA GLY A 85 -4.95 -9.59 5.40
C GLY A 85 -3.43 -9.45 5.33
N ASP A 86 -2.85 -9.58 4.15
CA ASP A 86 -1.41 -9.48 3.92
C ASP A 86 -0.89 -8.03 3.81
N HIS A 87 -1.77 -7.03 3.81
CA HIS A 87 -1.37 -5.64 3.72
C HIS A 87 -0.56 -5.23 4.96
N LYS A 88 0.61 -4.59 4.76
CA LYS A 88 1.43 -4.14 5.88
C LYS A 88 1.03 -2.74 6.33
N ILE A 89 0.71 -2.60 7.61
CA ILE A 89 0.33 -1.35 8.25
C ILE A 89 1.41 -0.98 9.26
N LEU A 90 1.75 0.30 9.38
CA LEU A 90 2.69 0.72 10.42
C LEU A 90 2.02 0.65 11.79
N THR A 91 2.60 -0.15 12.67
CA THR A 91 2.18 -0.29 14.07
C THR A 91 3.20 0.30 15.03
N ASN A 92 2.86 0.38 16.31
CA ASN A 92 3.82 0.77 17.35
C ASN A 92 5.01 -0.20 17.50
N ASN A 93 4.94 -1.38 16.86
CA ASN A 93 6.02 -2.37 16.78
C ASN A 93 6.60 -2.50 15.35
N GLY A 94 6.42 -1.48 14.50
CA GLY A 94 6.85 -1.50 13.10
C GLY A 94 5.78 -2.03 12.13
N TYR A 95 6.16 -2.26 10.88
CA TYR A 95 5.22 -2.74 9.87
C TYR A 95 4.80 -4.19 10.12
N LYS A 96 3.49 -4.43 10.17
CA LYS A 96 2.91 -5.75 10.40
C LYS A 96 1.76 -6.02 9.44
N ARG A 97 1.57 -7.29 9.06
CA ARG A 97 0.43 -7.70 8.25
C ARG A 97 -0.87 -7.57 9.04
N VAL A 98 -1.95 -7.16 8.39
CA VAL A 98 -3.28 -7.01 9.02
C VAL A 98 -3.74 -8.31 9.70
N ASP A 99 -3.52 -9.46 9.08
CA ASP A 99 -3.91 -10.78 9.62
C ASP A 99 -3.04 -11.26 10.80
N GLU A 100 -1.93 -10.58 11.09
CA GLU A 100 -1.04 -10.88 12.20
C GLU A 100 -1.14 -9.89 13.38
N ILE A 101 -1.84 -8.77 13.19
CA ILE A 101 -2.06 -7.77 14.25
C ILE A 101 -3.03 -8.34 15.29
N LYS A 102 -2.67 -8.23 16.56
CA LYS A 102 -3.46 -8.77 17.70
C LYS A 102 -3.90 -7.67 18.65
N SER A 103 -2.95 -6.87 19.11
CA SER A 103 -3.19 -5.81 20.11
C SER A 103 -2.34 -4.57 19.87
N GLU A 104 -1.63 -4.52 18.75
CA GLU A 104 -0.84 -3.37 18.36
C GLU A 104 -1.70 -2.18 17.97
N LYS A 105 -1.16 -0.99 18.21
CA LYS A 105 -1.76 0.28 17.80
C LYS A 105 -1.26 0.66 16.41
N ILE A 106 -2.06 1.39 15.64
CA ILE A 106 -1.71 1.79 14.28
C ILE A 106 -1.32 3.25 14.19
N ALA A 107 -0.38 3.54 13.29
CA ALA A 107 0.02 4.89 12.95
C ALA A 107 -1.11 5.60 12.18
N THR A 108 -1.65 6.65 12.78
CA THR A 108 -2.59 7.57 12.14
C THR A 108 -1.99 8.98 12.13
N ARG A 109 -2.32 9.79 11.13
CA ARG A 109 -1.95 11.20 11.15
C ARG A 109 -2.76 11.92 12.23
N PHE A 110 -2.09 12.82 12.93
CA PHE A 110 -2.70 13.69 13.92
C PHE A 110 -2.29 15.14 13.67
N LEU A 111 -3.27 16.04 13.68
CA LEU A 111 -3.01 17.48 13.72
C LEU A 111 -2.63 17.85 15.16
N ILE A 112 -1.39 18.30 15.36
CA ILE A 112 -0.95 18.72 16.70
C ILE A 112 -1.73 19.99 17.09
N PRO A 113 -2.48 20.00 18.21
CA PRO A 113 -3.18 21.19 18.67
C PRO A 113 -2.21 22.37 18.88
N ASN A 114 -2.66 23.58 18.55
CA ASN A 114 -1.92 24.84 18.78
C ASN A 114 -0.54 24.96 18.08
N SER A 115 -0.31 24.20 17.00
CA SER A 115 1.02 24.09 16.37
C SER A 115 1.13 24.64 14.93
N PHE A 116 0.35 25.66 14.55
CA PHE A 116 0.34 26.19 13.17
C PHE A 116 0.16 25.10 12.08
N GLY A 117 -0.68 24.08 12.34
CA GLY A 117 -0.98 23.03 11.36
C GLY A 117 0.09 21.95 11.22
N LYS A 118 0.99 21.80 12.20
CA LYS A 118 1.99 20.74 12.20
C LYS A 118 1.32 19.36 12.35
N LEU A 119 1.67 18.44 11.46
CA LEU A 119 1.21 17.05 11.46
C LEU A 119 2.30 16.15 12.07
N ASP A 120 1.87 15.16 12.84
CA ASP A 120 2.72 14.06 13.32
C ASP A 120 1.94 12.74 13.30
N ILE A 121 2.61 11.64 13.58
CA ILE A 121 1.99 10.32 13.74
C ILE A 121 1.57 10.11 15.19
N PHE A 122 0.35 9.62 15.37
CA PHE A 122 -0.13 9.09 16.63
C PHE A 122 -0.44 7.60 16.51
N TYR A 123 -0.40 6.87 17.62
CA TYR A 123 -0.70 5.44 17.65
C TYR A 123 -2.08 5.22 18.28
N ASP A 124 -3.08 4.99 17.42
CA ASP A 124 -4.47 4.79 17.82
C ASP A 124 -4.81 3.32 18.06
N ASP A 125 -5.75 3.08 18.98
CA ASP A 125 -6.28 1.74 19.24
C ASP A 125 -7.07 1.22 18.04
N LEU A 126 -6.87 -0.05 17.72
CA LEU A 126 -7.40 -0.71 16.55
C LEU A 126 -8.31 -1.88 16.93
N VAL A 127 -9.42 -2.01 16.21
CA VAL A 127 -10.27 -3.21 16.17
C VAL A 127 -10.20 -3.78 14.76
N ILE A 128 -9.97 -5.08 14.63
CA ILE A 128 -9.91 -5.78 13.34
C ILE A 128 -10.99 -6.87 13.30
N ASP A 129 -11.84 -6.80 12.29
CA ASP A 129 -12.88 -7.79 12.03
C ASP A 129 -12.63 -8.45 10.66
N LYS A 130 -12.58 -9.79 10.61
CA LYS A 130 -12.58 -10.52 9.34
C LYS A 130 -13.97 -10.48 8.73
N LEU A 131 -14.09 -10.02 7.49
CA LEU A 131 -15.39 -9.92 6.82
C LEU A 131 -15.89 -11.30 6.37
N SER A 132 -17.16 -11.56 6.62
CA SER A 132 -17.86 -12.75 6.13
C SER A 132 -18.22 -12.62 4.64
N LEU A 133 -18.44 -13.75 3.98
CA LEU A 133 -18.89 -13.77 2.57
C LEU A 133 -20.19 -12.97 2.37
N GLN A 134 -21.13 -13.05 3.33
CA GLN A 134 -22.38 -12.30 3.29
C GLN A 134 -22.16 -10.77 3.35
N GLU A 135 -21.12 -10.32 4.06
CA GLU A 135 -20.75 -8.91 4.08
C GLU A 135 -20.05 -8.49 2.79
N ILE A 136 -19.20 -9.35 2.24
CA ILE A 136 -18.51 -9.12 0.96
C ILE A 136 -19.53 -9.02 -0.18
N ASP A 137 -20.56 -9.87 -0.20
CA ASP A 137 -21.61 -9.87 -1.22
C ASP A 137 -22.37 -8.54 -1.28
N LYS A 138 -22.51 -7.82 -0.16
CA LYS A 138 -23.09 -6.47 -0.14
C LYS A 138 -22.26 -5.45 -0.93
N TYR A 139 -20.98 -5.74 -1.17
CA TYR A 139 -20.03 -4.90 -1.89
C TYR A 139 -19.50 -5.56 -3.18
N LYS A 140 -20.13 -6.64 -3.64
CA LYS A 140 -19.65 -7.54 -4.70
C LYS A 140 -19.04 -6.83 -5.92
N ASP A 141 -19.73 -5.85 -6.50
CA ASP A 141 -19.25 -5.13 -7.69
C ASP A 141 -17.91 -4.40 -7.43
N ARG A 142 -17.73 -3.88 -6.21
CA ARG A 142 -16.59 -3.06 -5.80
C ARG A 142 -15.47 -3.85 -5.13
N MET A 143 -15.75 -5.09 -4.70
CA MET A 143 -14.78 -6.05 -4.15
C MET A 143 -14.28 -7.06 -5.18
N SER A 144 -14.83 -7.03 -6.40
CA SER A 144 -14.34 -7.77 -7.57
C SER A 144 -12.86 -7.51 -7.88
N ASN A 145 -12.33 -6.38 -7.42
CA ASN A 145 -10.94 -6.00 -7.62
C ASN A 145 -10.36 -5.42 -6.33
N VAL A 146 -9.05 -5.56 -6.22
CA VAL A 146 -8.24 -4.94 -5.18
C VAL A 146 -7.37 -3.83 -5.79
N TYR A 147 -7.15 -2.77 -5.02
CA TYR A 147 -6.50 -1.54 -5.50
C TYR A 147 -5.30 -1.16 -4.63
N CYS A 148 -4.22 -0.72 -5.27
CA CYS A 148 -3.01 -0.28 -4.59
C CYS A 148 -2.30 0.80 -5.43
N LEU A 149 -1.43 1.57 -4.78
CA LEU A 149 -0.62 2.60 -5.41
C LEU A 149 0.84 2.35 -5.08
N GLU A 150 1.72 2.67 -6.03
CA GLU A 150 3.16 2.77 -5.78
C GLU A 150 3.53 4.24 -5.64
N ILE A 151 4.23 4.56 -4.55
CA ILE A 151 4.57 5.93 -4.18
C ILE A 151 6.10 6.08 -4.20
N GLU A 152 6.54 7.21 -4.72
CA GLU A 152 7.94 7.61 -4.80
C GLU A 152 8.61 7.70 -3.42
N ASP A 153 9.86 7.24 -3.35
CA ASP A 153 10.79 7.24 -2.20
C ASP A 153 10.33 6.53 -0.93
N ASN A 154 9.29 7.07 -0.28
CA ASN A 154 8.88 6.68 1.06
C ASN A 154 8.10 5.35 1.07
N HIS A 155 7.57 4.94 -0.09
CA HIS A 155 6.84 3.68 -0.25
C HIS A 155 5.66 3.50 0.73
N ASN A 156 5.06 4.62 1.13
CA ASN A 156 3.91 4.66 2.02
C ASN A 156 3.04 5.87 1.71
N PHE A 157 1.77 5.83 2.11
CA PHE A 157 0.83 6.93 1.92
C PHE A 157 -0.27 6.90 2.99
N ILE A 158 -1.05 7.98 3.05
CA ILE A 158 -2.17 8.09 3.99
C ILE A 158 -3.48 7.67 3.34
N VAL A 159 -4.17 6.72 3.97
CA VAL A 159 -5.55 6.32 3.64
C VAL A 159 -6.46 6.47 4.84
N ASN A 160 -7.54 7.23 4.69
CA ASN A 160 -8.50 7.50 5.77
C ASN A 160 -7.84 7.90 7.12
N ASP A 161 -6.77 8.69 7.08
CA ASP A 161 -5.85 9.05 8.18
C ASP A 161 -4.88 7.98 8.67
N MET A 162 -4.97 6.73 8.22
CA MET A 162 -4.01 5.66 8.52
C MET A 162 -2.79 5.72 7.61
N LEU A 163 -1.60 5.49 8.15
CA LEU A 163 -0.38 5.30 7.38
C LEU A 163 -0.24 3.85 6.93
N VAL A 164 -0.11 3.65 5.62
CA VAL A 164 -0.08 2.33 5.00
C VAL A 164 1.10 2.21 4.03
N SER A 165 1.60 0.99 3.86
CA SER A 165 2.68 0.72 2.89
C SER A 165 2.14 0.60 1.47
N ASN A 166 3.00 0.83 0.47
CA ASN A 166 2.71 0.51 -0.92
C ASN A 166 2.84 -1.00 -1.18
N CYS A 167 2.57 -1.39 -2.43
CA CYS A 167 2.75 -2.77 -2.87
C CYS A 167 4.24 -3.16 -2.96
N GLY A 168 4.57 -4.30 -2.35
CA GLY A 168 5.95 -4.80 -2.22
C GLY A 168 6.59 -5.35 -3.50
N LEU A 169 7.82 -5.87 -3.32
CA LEU A 169 8.73 -6.40 -4.36
C LEU A 169 8.09 -7.37 -5.36
N TYR A 170 8.51 -7.20 -6.61
CA TYR A 170 8.08 -7.94 -7.78
C TYR A 170 9.09 -9.04 -8.11
N TYR A 171 8.71 -10.32 -7.92
CA TYR A 171 9.57 -11.48 -8.18
C TYR A 171 9.06 -12.32 -9.35
N PHE A 172 9.96 -12.70 -10.25
CA PHE A 172 9.67 -13.57 -11.39
C PHE A 172 10.38 -14.92 -11.21
N GLN A 173 9.63 -16.01 -11.22
CA GLN A 173 10.19 -17.37 -11.09
C GLN A 173 11.24 -17.68 -12.16
N HIS A 174 11.04 -17.17 -13.38
CA HIS A 174 11.96 -17.29 -14.49
C HIS A 174 12.13 -15.93 -15.16
N GLY A 175 13.38 -15.52 -15.41
CA GLY A 175 13.67 -14.23 -16.04
C GLY A 175 13.01 -14.06 -17.41
N ARG A 176 12.82 -15.16 -18.15
CA ARG A 176 12.09 -15.14 -19.43
C ARG A 176 10.66 -14.61 -19.30
N TYR A 177 9.96 -14.90 -18.20
CA TYR A 177 8.60 -14.39 -18.01
C TYR A 177 8.56 -12.88 -17.85
N PHE A 178 9.56 -12.32 -17.16
CA PHE A 178 9.71 -10.87 -17.10
C PHE A 178 10.01 -10.28 -18.47
N VAL A 179 10.96 -10.85 -19.21
CA VAL A 179 11.34 -10.37 -20.55
C VAL A 179 10.14 -10.41 -21.50
N ASP A 180 9.45 -11.54 -21.59
CA ASP A 180 8.29 -11.72 -22.47
C ASP A 180 7.19 -10.69 -22.14
N ALA A 181 6.93 -10.44 -20.85
CA ALA A 181 5.93 -9.48 -20.40
C ALA A 181 6.37 -8.02 -20.60
N ALA A 182 7.64 -7.71 -20.36
CA ALA A 182 8.22 -6.39 -20.57
C ALA A 182 8.24 -6.03 -22.06
N GLU A 183 8.55 -6.97 -22.95
CA GLU A 183 8.45 -6.76 -24.39
C GLU A 183 7.03 -6.44 -24.82
N GLN A 184 6.03 -7.14 -24.28
CA GLN A 184 4.62 -6.84 -24.57
C GLN A 184 4.23 -5.45 -24.09
N MET A 185 4.66 -5.07 -22.88
CA MET A 185 4.43 -3.74 -22.32
C MET A 185 5.07 -2.64 -23.18
N ILE A 186 6.31 -2.85 -23.64
CA ILE A 186 7.03 -1.93 -24.52
C ILE A 186 6.34 -1.83 -25.89
N LYS A 187 5.93 -2.96 -26.48
CA LYS A 187 5.19 -2.98 -27.75
C LYS A 187 3.85 -2.27 -27.65
N ALA A 188 3.20 -2.33 -26.49
CA ALA A 188 1.96 -1.64 -26.20
C ALA A 188 2.14 -0.16 -25.80
N ASP A 189 3.39 0.30 -25.64
CA ASP A 189 3.75 1.63 -25.13
C ASP A 189 3.05 1.99 -23.80
N ASP A 190 2.82 0.98 -22.95
CA ASP A 190 2.14 1.14 -21.67
C ASP A 190 3.12 1.66 -20.61
N ARG A 191 3.27 2.98 -20.60
CA ARG A 191 4.16 3.73 -19.71
C ARG A 191 3.39 4.39 -18.57
N THR A 192 4.11 4.66 -17.49
CA THR A 192 3.68 5.61 -16.44
C THR A 192 4.62 6.81 -16.46
N ASN A 193 4.09 8.03 -16.61
CA ASN A 193 4.88 9.27 -16.64
C ASN A 193 6.03 9.25 -17.69
N GLY A 194 5.84 8.55 -18.82
CA GLY A 194 6.87 8.41 -19.87
C GLY A 194 7.93 7.33 -19.62
N GLU A 195 7.88 6.64 -18.48
CA GLU A 195 8.83 5.60 -18.08
C GLU A 195 8.17 4.20 -18.04
N PHE A 196 9.00 3.17 -18.17
CA PHE A 196 8.58 1.77 -18.04
C PHE A 196 8.92 1.25 -16.65
N TYR A 197 7.88 0.84 -15.91
CA TYR A 197 8.00 0.24 -14.58
C TYR A 197 7.91 -1.29 -14.67
N THR A 198 8.44 -2.01 -13.68
CA THR A 198 8.41 -3.48 -13.65
C THR A 198 7.06 -4.06 -13.27
N CYS A 199 6.28 -3.33 -12.49
CA CYS A 199 5.01 -3.76 -11.89
C CYS A 199 3.95 -4.10 -12.95
N PRO A 200 3.73 -3.24 -13.98
CA PRO A 200 2.73 -3.52 -15.01
C PRO A 200 3.05 -4.77 -15.83
N ALA A 201 4.29 -5.27 -15.84
CA ALA A 201 4.63 -6.53 -16.50
C ALA A 201 3.81 -7.71 -15.96
N PHE A 202 3.41 -7.70 -14.68
CA PHE A 202 2.52 -8.74 -14.15
C PHE A 202 1.13 -8.74 -14.81
N ASN A 203 0.62 -7.59 -15.23
CA ASN A 203 -0.67 -7.52 -15.92
C ASN A 203 -0.61 -8.26 -17.26
N TYR A 204 0.50 -8.18 -17.98
CA TYR A 204 0.73 -8.93 -19.21
C TYR A 204 0.88 -10.43 -18.94
N MET A 205 1.60 -10.81 -17.87
CA MET A 205 1.66 -12.21 -17.45
C MET A 205 0.29 -12.80 -17.08
N ILE A 206 -0.55 -12.03 -16.37
CA ILE A 206 -1.91 -12.46 -16.01
C ILE A 206 -2.76 -12.64 -17.27
N LYS A 207 -2.65 -11.71 -18.24
CA LYS A 207 -3.32 -11.84 -19.56
C LYS A 207 -2.88 -13.12 -20.28
N ASP A 208 -1.62 -13.50 -20.18
CA ASP A 208 -1.06 -14.74 -20.73
C ASP A 208 -1.40 -16.00 -19.90
N GLY A 209 -2.32 -15.89 -18.94
CA GLY A 209 -2.77 -17.01 -18.09
C GLY A 209 -1.72 -17.48 -17.08
N LYS A 210 -0.66 -16.71 -16.84
CA LYS A 210 0.32 -17.04 -15.79
C LYS A 210 -0.28 -16.78 -14.41
N LYS A 211 0.08 -17.64 -13.47
CA LYS A 211 -0.29 -17.48 -12.07
C LYS A 211 0.75 -16.61 -11.38
N VAL A 212 0.31 -15.49 -10.85
CA VAL A 212 1.11 -14.62 -9.97
C VAL A 212 0.74 -15.00 -8.53
N PHE A 213 1.71 -14.96 -7.61
CA PHE A 213 1.49 -15.27 -6.19
C PHE A 213 2.15 -14.20 -5.34
N ASN A 214 1.67 -14.01 -4.12
CA ASN A 214 2.47 -13.33 -3.11
C ASN A 214 3.32 -14.32 -2.33
N TYR A 215 4.47 -13.84 -1.91
CA TYR A 215 5.27 -14.51 -0.91
C TYR A 215 5.62 -13.50 0.19
N PRO A 216 5.25 -13.76 1.45
CA PRO A 216 5.61 -12.85 2.54
C PRO A 216 7.12 -12.87 2.75
N ILE A 217 7.75 -11.71 2.63
CA ILE A 217 9.14 -11.50 3.01
C ILE A 217 9.19 -10.73 4.33
N SER A 218 10.04 -11.20 5.25
CA SER A 218 10.24 -10.61 6.58
C SER A 218 10.85 -9.21 6.47
N GLN A 219 11.81 -9.04 5.56
CA GLN A 219 12.47 -7.78 5.29
C GLN A 219 12.72 -7.62 3.79
N MET A 220 12.54 -6.40 3.29
CA MET A 220 12.99 -5.99 1.96
C MET A 220 14.31 -5.26 2.14
N LEU A 221 15.36 -5.77 1.51
CA LEU A 221 16.65 -5.08 1.42
C LEU A 221 16.76 -4.49 0.02
N GLY A 222 16.70 -3.16 -0.06
CA GLY A 222 17.03 -2.45 -1.28
C GLY A 222 18.49 -2.70 -1.67
N THR A 223 18.78 -2.65 -2.96
CA THR A 223 20.15 -2.55 -3.48
C THR A 223 20.24 -1.45 -4.54
N GLY A 224 19.21 -0.61 -4.63
CA GLY A 224 19.04 0.40 -5.70
C GLY A 224 19.82 1.69 -5.47
N THR A 225 20.23 1.96 -4.22
CA THR A 225 21.09 3.09 -3.86
C THR A 225 22.38 2.62 -3.20
N PRO A 226 23.47 3.42 -3.24
CA PRO A 226 24.71 3.11 -2.52
C PRO A 226 24.48 2.88 -1.01
N GLU A 227 23.55 3.61 -0.41
CA GLU A 227 23.18 3.51 1.01
C GLU A 227 22.45 2.19 1.31
N ASP A 228 21.50 1.82 0.46
CA ASP A 228 20.80 0.53 0.57
C ASP A 228 21.76 -0.65 0.42
N LEU A 229 22.73 -0.54 -0.50
CA LEU A 229 23.77 -1.54 -0.69
C LEU A 229 24.67 -1.67 0.56
N GLN A 230 25.04 -0.55 1.20
CA GLN A 230 25.80 -0.58 2.45
C GLN A 230 25.01 -1.24 3.58
N HIS A 231 23.71 -0.95 3.67
CA HIS A 231 22.82 -1.60 4.63
C HIS A 231 22.68 -3.11 4.37
N PHE A 232 22.52 -3.52 3.10
CA PHE A 232 22.48 -4.93 2.72
C PHE A 232 23.77 -5.67 3.12
N ILE A 233 24.94 -5.06 2.87
CA ILE A 233 26.25 -5.64 3.21
C ILE A 233 26.40 -5.80 4.74
N SER A 234 25.94 -4.83 5.54
CA SER A 234 26.04 -4.92 7.00
C SER A 234 25.15 -6.01 7.58
N VAL A 235 23.93 -6.17 7.06
CA VAL A 235 23.01 -7.26 7.43
C VAL A 235 23.54 -8.63 7.01
N GLN A 236 24.11 -8.76 5.81
CA GLN A 236 24.77 -10.00 5.33
C GLN A 236 25.88 -10.49 6.26
N LYS A 237 26.68 -9.57 6.83
CA LYS A 237 27.78 -9.93 7.75
C LYS A 237 27.28 -10.46 9.08
N GLN A 238 26.12 -10.02 9.57
CA GLN A 238 25.53 -10.49 10.83
C GLN A 238 24.88 -11.88 10.69
N ILE A 239 24.46 -12.27 9.49
CA ILE A 239 23.82 -13.57 9.23
C ILE A 239 24.85 -14.70 9.03
N LYS A 240 26.09 -14.35 8.66
CA LYS A 240 27.19 -15.29 8.41
C LYS A 240 28.18 -15.44 9.59
N GLY A 241 27.96 -14.74 10.70
CA GLY A 241 28.71 -14.88 11.94
C GLY A 241 27.90 -15.63 12.98
#